data_AF-A0A962DMA2-F1
#
_entry.id   AF-A0A962DMA2-F1
#
_cell.length_a   1.000
_cell.length_b   1.000
_cell.length_c   1.000
_cell.angle_alpha   90.00
_cell.angle_beta   90.00
_cell.angle_gamma   90.00
#
_symmetry.space_group_name_H-M   'P 1'
#
loop_
_entity.id
_entity.type
_entity.pdbx_description
1 polymer ?
#
loop_
_entity_poly.entity_id
_entity_poly.type
_entity_poly.pdbx_seq_one_letter_code
_entity_poly.pdbx_strand_id
1 'polypeptide(L)'
;MKKLLYTFSLLLFTMLTSAQTEWISAVEPNPLTDNGFGDGLANMGKWLVVGDPQDDTNVNNGGAVHVYHDVNGQWQLFQTLHADDAESNDKLGTAVDIEVKHDTGETWIAASAINDDDAGTDKGAVYLFELDVNNTGLFIQQKKLNGGASSANFGISLAMNYDYVEEIDAYLWVLAVGDDYFNRPDPIGGGTHNTGTVFIYKKNAGIGNNLWEEEPIQVSQSFLDSLDFSDRFGASVSVDGIYVLAGTPNYDRHDLGTDGIDVGAVFLLYRSGLTMTWECCTIVTTPTPIRSANFGTDAEVIKQPGNNIIIMGGSPLEKDINNRQIGSVDV
;
A
#
# COMPACT_ATOMS: atom_id res chain seq x y z
N MET A 1 27.38 -11.76 -67.16
CA MET A 1 26.63 -11.78 -65.89
C MET A 1 27.42 -11.00 -64.83
N LYS A 2 27.10 -9.72 -64.62
CA LYS A 2 27.70 -8.89 -63.56
C LYS A 2 26.72 -8.89 -62.38
N LYS A 3 27.11 -9.45 -61.24
CA LYS A 3 26.32 -9.41 -59.99
C LYS A 3 26.49 -8.03 -59.36
N LEU A 4 25.38 -7.31 -59.19
CA LEU A 4 25.31 -6.07 -58.41
C LEU A 4 25.28 -6.47 -56.93
N LEU A 5 26.28 -6.06 -56.15
CA LEU A 5 26.26 -6.16 -54.69
C LEU A 5 25.52 -4.92 -54.15
N TYR A 6 24.39 -5.14 -53.47
CA TYR A 6 23.75 -4.10 -52.66
C TYR A 6 24.29 -4.22 -51.23
N THR A 7 25.05 -3.23 -50.78
CA THR A 7 25.41 -3.07 -49.36
C THR A 7 24.28 -2.33 -48.65
N PHE A 8 23.59 -3.03 -47.74
CA PHE A 8 22.61 -2.44 -46.84
C PHE A 8 23.38 -1.85 -45.64
N SER A 9 23.40 -0.53 -45.51
CA SER A 9 24.00 0.15 -44.35
C SER A 9 22.92 0.35 -43.30
N LEU A 10 22.97 -0.40 -42.21
CA LEU A 10 22.10 -0.22 -41.05
C LEU A 10 22.66 0.93 -40.20
N LEU A 11 22.01 2.10 -40.22
CA LEU A 11 22.30 3.18 -39.27
C LEU A 11 21.62 2.86 -37.94
N LEU A 12 22.40 2.49 -36.94
CA LEU A 12 21.95 2.45 -35.55
C LEU A 12 21.95 3.90 -35.01
N PHE A 13 20.77 4.48 -34.81
CA PHE A 13 20.63 5.69 -34.01
C PHE A 13 20.51 5.26 -32.54
N THR A 14 21.58 5.40 -31.77
CA THR A 14 21.48 5.35 -30.31
C THR A 14 20.87 6.67 -29.85
N MET A 15 19.60 6.66 -29.47
CA MET A 15 19.02 7.77 -28.69
C MET A 15 19.70 7.77 -27.33
N LEU A 16 20.66 8.68 -27.13
CA LEU A 16 21.15 9.02 -25.81
C LEU A 16 20.06 9.87 -25.16
N THR A 17 19.15 9.24 -24.41
CA THR A 17 18.29 9.97 -23.47
C THR A 17 19.19 10.39 -22.32
N SER A 18 19.61 11.65 -22.30
CA SER A 18 20.08 12.24 -21.05
C SER A 18 18.88 12.31 -20.12
N ALA A 19 18.89 11.54 -19.03
CA ALA A 19 18.01 11.83 -17.92
C ALA A 19 18.34 13.25 -17.45
N GLN A 20 17.42 14.20 -17.62
CA GLN A 20 17.57 15.49 -16.96
C GLN A 20 17.38 15.25 -15.47
N THR A 21 18.45 15.39 -14.69
CA THR A 21 18.40 15.53 -13.24
C THR A 21 18.07 16.99 -12.90
N GLU A 22 16.89 17.44 -13.31
CA GLU A 22 16.34 18.71 -12.82
C GLU A 22 15.15 18.37 -11.92
N TRP A 23 15.18 18.90 -10.70
CA TRP A 23 14.05 18.81 -9.79
C TRP A 23 12.90 19.61 -10.41
N ILE A 24 11.85 18.91 -10.85
CA ILE A 24 10.63 19.54 -11.36
C ILE A 24 9.78 19.91 -10.15
N SER A 25 9.62 21.21 -9.89
CA SER A 25 8.71 21.69 -8.86
C SER A 25 7.27 21.58 -9.36
N ALA A 26 6.42 20.91 -8.61
CA ALA A 26 4.99 21.09 -8.74
C ALA A 26 4.59 22.45 -8.14
N VAL A 27 3.43 22.97 -8.54
CA VAL A 27 2.79 24.09 -7.81
C VAL A 27 2.27 23.52 -6.49
N GLU A 28 2.78 24.00 -5.36
CA GLU A 28 2.24 23.65 -4.04
C GLU A 28 0.73 23.98 -3.99
N PRO A 29 -0.11 23.13 -3.36
CA PRO A 29 -1.48 23.51 -3.07
C PRO A 29 -1.41 24.75 -2.19
N ASN A 30 -2.07 25.84 -2.56
CA ASN A 30 -2.01 27.09 -1.81
C ASN A 30 -3.39 27.41 -1.25
N PRO A 31 -3.53 27.63 0.07
CA PRO A 31 -2.47 27.55 1.09
C PRO A 31 -2.19 26.13 1.59
N LEU A 32 -0.91 25.75 1.70
CA LEU A 32 -0.47 24.72 2.65
C LEU A 32 -0.59 25.33 4.04
N THR A 33 -1.55 24.88 4.84
CA THR A 33 -1.76 25.45 6.17
C THR A 33 -0.88 24.78 7.25
N ASP A 34 -0.37 23.56 7.03
CA ASP A 34 0.13 22.71 8.13
C ASP A 34 1.31 21.76 7.77
N ASN A 35 1.68 20.86 8.71
CA ASN A 35 2.83 19.93 8.62
C ASN A 35 2.48 18.57 7.95
N GLY A 36 1.27 18.37 7.43
CA GLY A 36 0.79 17.07 6.95
C GLY A 36 1.08 16.77 5.48
N PHE A 37 1.28 17.78 4.64
CA PHE A 37 1.50 17.59 3.21
C PHE A 37 2.72 16.68 2.94
N GLY A 38 2.46 15.56 2.27
CA GLY A 38 3.47 14.55 1.95
C GLY A 38 3.48 13.33 2.86
N ASP A 39 2.59 13.25 3.87
CA ASP A 39 2.44 12.05 4.71
C ASP A 39 2.05 10.82 3.88
N GLY A 40 1.16 11.00 2.91
CA GLY A 40 0.86 10.02 1.87
C GLY A 40 1.50 10.40 0.53
N LEU A 41 2.09 9.44 -0.18
CA LEU A 41 2.66 9.67 -1.51
C LEU A 41 2.54 8.41 -2.38
N ALA A 42 1.96 8.55 -3.57
CA ALA A 42 1.96 7.49 -4.57
C ALA A 42 1.98 8.05 -6.00
N ASN A 43 2.50 7.28 -6.94
CA ASN A 43 2.56 7.67 -8.34
C ASN A 43 2.26 6.51 -9.28
N MET A 44 1.54 6.77 -10.36
CA MET A 44 1.32 5.80 -11.43
C MET A 44 1.22 6.51 -12.77
N GLY A 45 2.12 6.15 -13.70
CA GLY A 45 2.19 6.76 -15.02
C GLY A 45 2.37 8.28 -14.97
N LYS A 46 1.32 9.04 -15.32
CA LYS A 46 1.30 10.51 -15.33
C LYS A 46 0.61 11.12 -14.12
N TRP A 47 0.27 10.32 -13.13
CA TRP A 47 -0.40 10.76 -11.93
C TRP A 47 0.52 10.68 -10.73
N LEU A 48 0.42 11.67 -9.86
CA LEU A 48 1.06 11.75 -8.56
C LEU A 48 -0.02 12.18 -7.57
N VAL A 49 -0.15 11.47 -6.46
CA VAL A 49 -1.10 11.78 -5.39
C VAL A 49 -0.32 12.04 -4.11
N VAL A 50 -0.70 13.10 -3.42
CA VAL A 50 -0.05 13.55 -2.19
C VAL A 50 -1.11 13.77 -1.13
N GLY A 51 -0.98 13.10 0.00
CA GLY A 51 -1.86 13.28 1.15
C GLY A 51 -1.49 14.51 1.96
N ASP A 52 -2.51 15.18 2.51
CA ASP A 52 -2.37 16.27 3.46
C ASP A 52 -3.41 16.10 4.60
N PRO A 53 -3.16 15.20 5.56
CA PRO A 53 -4.09 14.89 6.63
C PRO A 53 -4.37 16.04 7.60
N GLN A 54 -3.60 17.13 7.53
CA GLN A 54 -3.79 18.32 8.36
C GLN A 54 -4.48 19.45 7.60
N ASP A 55 -4.94 19.22 6.36
CA ASP A 55 -5.70 20.22 5.61
C ASP A 55 -6.99 20.62 6.37
N ASP A 56 -7.10 21.92 6.61
CA ASP A 56 -8.17 22.60 7.35
C ASP A 56 -9.19 23.30 6.43
N THR A 57 -9.08 23.14 5.11
CA THR A 57 -9.79 23.96 4.11
C THR A 57 -11.31 23.84 4.25
N ASN A 58 -11.82 22.62 4.42
CA ASN A 58 -13.25 22.35 4.57
C ASN A 58 -13.66 22.14 6.04
N VAL A 59 -12.87 21.38 6.79
CA VAL A 59 -13.10 21.02 8.19
C VAL A 59 -11.75 20.92 8.90
N ASN A 60 -11.67 21.32 10.17
CA ASN A 60 -10.46 21.26 10.99
C ASN A 60 -9.87 19.83 11.07
N ASN A 61 -8.68 19.64 10.52
CA ASN A 61 -7.95 18.40 10.31
C ASN A 61 -8.83 17.33 9.62
N GLY A 62 -9.74 17.74 8.75
CA GLY A 62 -10.51 16.81 7.91
C GLY A 62 -9.59 16.12 6.90
N GLY A 63 -8.53 16.81 6.48
CA GLY A 63 -7.51 16.30 5.58
C GLY A 63 -7.94 16.33 4.11
N ALA A 64 -6.96 16.19 3.23
CA ALA A 64 -7.14 16.23 1.79
C ALA A 64 -6.17 15.30 1.05
N VAL A 65 -6.46 15.05 -0.22
CA VAL A 65 -5.52 14.44 -1.17
C VAL A 65 -5.38 15.33 -2.40
N HIS A 66 -4.15 15.74 -2.70
CA HIS A 66 -3.81 16.55 -3.86
C HIS A 66 -3.37 15.65 -5.01
N VAL A 67 -4.13 15.73 -6.10
CA VAL A 67 -3.86 14.98 -7.33
C VAL A 67 -3.14 15.88 -8.31
N TYR A 68 -2.00 15.42 -8.78
CA TYR A 68 -1.18 16.07 -9.78
C TYR A 68 -1.14 15.24 -11.06
N HIS A 69 -1.11 15.93 -12.19
CA HIS A 69 -0.96 15.32 -13.51
C HIS A 69 0.26 15.88 -14.23
N ASP A 70 1.06 15.01 -14.83
CA ASP A 70 2.21 15.40 -15.62
C ASP A 70 1.80 15.89 -17.02
N VAL A 71 2.06 17.18 -17.29
CA VAL A 71 1.84 17.82 -18.58
C VAL A 71 3.17 18.27 -19.17
N ASN A 72 3.77 17.39 -19.98
CA ASN A 72 5.05 17.59 -20.67
C ASN A 72 6.26 17.74 -19.72
N GLY A 73 6.34 16.87 -18.71
CA GLY A 73 7.41 16.88 -17.72
C GLY A 73 7.23 17.98 -16.68
N GLN A 74 6.00 18.43 -16.43
CA GLN A 74 5.66 19.46 -15.46
C GLN A 74 4.41 19.01 -14.70
N TRP A 75 4.55 18.82 -13.39
CA TRP A 75 3.47 18.44 -12.50
C TRP A 75 2.55 19.63 -12.24
N GLN A 76 1.27 19.47 -12.60
CA GLN A 76 0.23 20.48 -12.39
C GLN A 76 -0.82 19.93 -11.42
N LEU A 77 -1.22 20.74 -10.44
CA LEU A 77 -2.32 20.38 -9.56
C LEU A 77 -3.58 20.23 -10.42
N PHE A 78 -4.10 19.00 -10.46
CA PHE A 78 -5.27 18.62 -11.23
C PHE A 78 -6.54 18.78 -10.39
N GLN A 79 -6.53 18.29 -9.15
CA GLN A 79 -7.67 18.32 -8.24
C GLN A 79 -7.22 18.19 -6.79
N THR A 80 -7.97 18.77 -5.85
CA THR A 80 -7.88 18.44 -4.43
C THR A 80 -9.14 17.66 -4.04
N LEU A 81 -8.95 16.49 -3.43
CA LEU A 81 -10.00 15.58 -2.97
C LEU A 81 -10.20 15.76 -1.47
N HIS A 82 -11.46 15.76 -1.06
CA HIS A 82 -11.87 15.69 0.34
C HIS A 82 -12.92 14.58 0.45
N ALA A 83 -13.09 14.01 1.64
CA ALA A 83 -14.17 13.08 1.91
C ALA A 83 -15.51 13.83 1.87
N ASP A 84 -16.52 13.23 1.22
CA ASP A 84 -17.86 13.83 1.11
C ASP A 84 -18.54 14.03 2.48
N ASP A 85 -18.16 13.21 3.46
CA ASP A 85 -18.64 13.16 4.83
C ASP A 85 -17.58 13.59 5.85
N ALA A 86 -16.54 14.32 5.42
CA ALA A 86 -15.44 14.73 6.28
C ALA A 86 -15.92 15.42 7.57
N GLU A 87 -15.45 14.91 8.71
CA GLU A 87 -15.59 15.49 10.04
C GLU A 87 -14.23 15.94 10.60
N SER A 88 -14.25 16.51 11.81
CA SER A 88 -13.05 17.12 12.37
C SER A 88 -12.09 16.07 12.91
N ASN A 89 -10.85 16.11 12.44
CA ASN A 89 -9.75 15.21 12.76
C ASN A 89 -9.79 13.83 12.08
N ASP A 90 -10.61 13.62 11.05
CA ASP A 90 -10.63 12.35 10.28
C ASP A 90 -9.31 12.08 9.54
N LYS A 91 -8.60 13.16 9.15
CA LYS A 91 -7.25 13.12 8.57
C LYS A 91 -7.17 12.33 7.26
N LEU A 92 -8.03 12.61 6.30
CA LEU A 92 -7.91 12.04 4.97
C LEU A 92 -6.52 12.36 4.37
N GLY A 93 -5.87 11.36 3.78
CA GLY A 93 -4.55 11.49 3.15
C GLY A 93 -3.39 10.97 4.02
N THR A 94 -3.66 10.40 5.19
CA THR A 94 -2.63 9.74 6.02
C THR A 94 -1.85 8.64 5.31
N ALA A 95 -2.52 7.91 4.41
CA ALA A 95 -1.90 7.03 3.43
C ALA A 95 -2.68 7.16 2.12
N VAL A 96 -2.00 7.03 0.99
CA VAL A 96 -2.63 7.11 -0.34
C VAL A 96 -2.00 6.08 -1.26
N ASP A 97 -2.78 5.61 -2.23
CA ASP A 97 -2.25 4.87 -3.37
C ASP A 97 -3.05 5.15 -4.65
N ILE A 98 -2.43 4.95 -5.81
CA ILE A 98 -3.04 5.17 -7.12
C ILE A 98 -2.67 4.06 -8.09
N GLU A 99 -3.66 3.59 -8.85
CA GLU A 99 -3.46 2.56 -9.87
C GLU A 99 -4.23 2.92 -11.15
N VAL A 100 -3.61 2.58 -12.29
CA VAL A 100 -4.12 2.83 -13.64
C VAL A 100 -4.15 1.52 -14.40
N LYS A 101 -5.36 1.08 -14.71
CA LYS A 101 -5.63 -0.08 -15.55
C LYS A 101 -4.97 0.08 -16.93
N HIS A 102 -3.96 -0.73 -17.23
CA HIS A 102 -3.12 -0.52 -18.42
C HIS A 102 -3.83 -0.63 -19.78
N ASP A 103 -4.95 -1.36 -19.87
CA ASP A 103 -5.69 -1.59 -21.11
C ASP A 103 -6.74 -0.50 -21.41
N THR A 104 -7.46 -0.01 -20.40
CA THR A 104 -8.57 0.95 -20.54
C THR A 104 -8.24 2.35 -20.02
N GLY A 105 -7.18 2.51 -19.22
CA GLY A 105 -6.83 3.76 -18.54
C GLY A 105 -7.73 4.09 -17.35
N GLU A 106 -8.52 3.13 -16.87
CA GLU A 106 -9.34 3.28 -15.66
C GLU A 106 -8.43 3.58 -14.48
N THR A 107 -8.65 4.71 -13.79
CA THR A 107 -7.74 5.23 -12.76
C THR A 107 -8.47 5.35 -11.43
N TRP A 108 -7.87 4.77 -10.39
CA TRP A 108 -8.42 4.73 -9.03
C TRP A 108 -7.39 5.24 -8.01
N ILE A 109 -7.87 5.96 -7.01
CA ILE A 109 -7.09 6.41 -5.85
C ILE A 109 -7.72 5.81 -4.61
N ALA A 110 -6.90 5.24 -3.72
CA ALA A 110 -7.28 4.96 -2.33
C ALA A 110 -6.64 6.00 -1.41
N ALA A 111 -7.39 6.44 -0.40
CA ALA A 111 -6.91 7.40 0.58
C ALA A 111 -7.45 7.07 1.97
N SER A 112 -6.57 7.00 2.95
CA SER A 112 -6.93 6.70 4.35
C SER A 112 -7.27 7.96 5.12
N ALA A 113 -8.33 7.88 5.92
CA ALA A 113 -8.68 8.80 7.00
C ALA A 113 -8.56 8.02 8.30
N ILE A 114 -7.35 7.96 8.87
CA ILE A 114 -7.01 7.00 9.93
C ILE A 114 -7.79 7.22 11.24
N ASN A 115 -8.33 8.43 11.42
CA ASN A 115 -9.04 8.85 12.62
C ASN A 115 -10.56 8.97 12.40
N ASP A 116 -11.07 8.57 11.24
CA ASP A 116 -12.50 8.55 10.97
C ASP A 116 -13.26 7.75 12.04
N ASP A 117 -14.34 8.33 12.56
CA ASP A 117 -15.07 7.79 13.71
C ASP A 117 -16.52 7.33 13.42
N ASP A 118 -16.92 7.26 12.16
CA ASP A 118 -18.27 6.85 11.75
C ASP A 118 -18.62 5.42 12.16
N ALA A 119 -17.60 4.56 12.26
CA ALA A 119 -17.74 3.17 12.70
C ALA A 119 -17.41 2.96 14.19
N GLY A 120 -17.23 4.04 14.94
CA GLY A 120 -16.77 4.09 16.32
C GLY A 120 -15.51 4.94 16.44
N THR A 121 -15.16 5.35 17.66
CA THR A 121 -14.03 6.27 17.92
C THR A 121 -12.74 5.85 17.23
N ASP A 122 -12.23 6.72 16.35
CA ASP A 122 -10.98 6.60 15.62
C ASP A 122 -10.78 5.19 15.03
N LYS A 123 -11.79 4.65 14.33
CA LYS A 123 -11.73 3.30 13.74
C LYS A 123 -11.04 3.28 12.39
N GLY A 124 -10.92 4.44 11.76
CA GLY A 124 -10.31 4.63 10.47
C GLY A 124 -11.23 4.26 9.31
N ALA A 125 -11.02 4.91 8.18
CA ALA A 125 -11.70 4.64 6.94
C ALA A 125 -10.76 4.76 5.73
N VAL A 126 -11.12 4.11 4.64
CA VAL A 126 -10.44 4.22 3.34
C VAL A 126 -11.46 4.65 2.29
N TYR A 127 -11.15 5.75 1.62
CA TYR A 127 -11.95 6.35 0.57
C TYR A 127 -11.40 5.99 -0.80
N LEU A 128 -12.27 5.57 -1.71
CA LEU A 128 -11.92 5.21 -3.07
C LEU A 128 -12.51 6.23 -4.05
N PHE A 129 -11.62 6.85 -4.82
CA PHE A 129 -11.96 7.85 -5.83
C PHE A 129 -11.67 7.29 -7.22
N GLU A 130 -12.60 7.47 -8.15
CA GLU A 130 -12.46 7.07 -9.55
C GLU A 130 -12.46 8.28 -10.46
N LEU A 131 -11.55 8.31 -11.45
CA LEU A 131 -11.57 9.31 -12.50
C LEU A 131 -12.75 9.07 -13.45
N ASP A 132 -13.78 9.90 -13.38
CA ASP A 132 -14.96 9.83 -14.24
C ASP A 132 -14.69 10.47 -15.61
N VAL A 133 -13.95 9.75 -16.45
CA VAL A 133 -13.57 10.18 -17.81
C VAL A 133 -14.75 10.38 -18.76
N ASN A 134 -15.92 9.80 -18.46
CA ASN A 134 -17.07 9.78 -19.37
C ASN A 134 -18.07 10.91 -19.09
N ASN A 135 -17.94 11.63 -17.99
CA ASN A 135 -18.88 12.67 -17.62
C ASN A 135 -18.20 13.92 -17.03
N THR A 136 -17.64 13.87 -15.82
CA THR A 136 -17.07 15.08 -15.19
C THR A 136 -15.64 15.38 -15.62
N GLY A 137 -14.86 14.36 -16.00
CA GLY A 137 -13.42 14.47 -16.19
C GLY A 137 -12.66 14.72 -14.89
N LEU A 138 -13.26 14.43 -13.74
CA LEU A 138 -12.70 14.63 -12.40
C LEU A 138 -12.74 13.31 -11.61
N PHE A 139 -11.90 13.22 -10.58
CA PHE A 139 -12.02 12.16 -9.58
C PHE A 139 -13.26 12.40 -8.72
N ILE A 140 -14.05 11.35 -8.52
CA ILE A 140 -15.26 11.36 -7.70
C ILE A 140 -15.21 10.24 -6.67
N GLN A 141 -15.69 10.50 -5.45
CA GLN A 141 -15.77 9.49 -4.40
C GLN A 141 -16.80 8.42 -4.79
N GLN A 142 -16.36 7.16 -4.84
CA GLN A 142 -17.21 6.02 -5.19
C GLN A 142 -17.55 5.15 -3.99
N LYS A 143 -16.64 5.08 -3.01
CA LYS A 143 -16.77 4.17 -1.87
C LYS A 143 -16.03 4.69 -0.66
N LYS A 144 -16.63 4.44 0.51
CA LYS A 144 -15.97 4.45 1.82
C LYS A 144 -15.94 3.02 2.34
N LEU A 145 -14.77 2.57 2.79
CA LEU A 145 -14.54 1.32 3.50
C LEU A 145 -14.26 1.69 4.96
N ASN A 146 -15.04 1.16 5.90
CA ASN A 146 -14.89 1.49 7.32
C ASN A 146 -14.14 0.39 8.07
N GLY A 147 -13.33 0.78 9.04
CA GLY A 147 -12.82 -0.11 10.06
C GLY A 147 -13.95 -0.83 10.80
N GLY A 148 -13.71 -2.09 11.15
CA GLY A 148 -14.67 -2.87 11.93
C GLY A 148 -14.64 -2.52 13.42
N ALA A 149 -15.54 -3.10 14.22
CA ALA A 149 -15.56 -2.88 15.68
C ALA A 149 -14.22 -3.24 16.37
N SER A 150 -13.50 -4.22 15.82
CA SER A 150 -12.18 -4.66 16.27
C SER A 150 -11.02 -3.80 15.74
N SER A 151 -11.27 -2.91 14.78
CA SER A 151 -10.22 -2.07 14.20
C SER A 151 -9.69 -1.06 15.20
N ALA A 152 -8.43 -0.68 15.01
CA ALA A 152 -7.79 0.38 15.77
C ALA A 152 -7.20 1.43 14.84
N ASN A 153 -6.55 1.01 13.75
CA ASN A 153 -5.92 1.88 12.78
C ASN A 153 -6.23 1.40 11.35
N PHE A 154 -7.50 1.20 11.01
CA PHE A 154 -7.87 0.75 9.66
C PHE A 154 -7.42 1.76 8.62
N GLY A 155 -6.58 1.34 7.68
CA GLY A 155 -6.00 2.23 6.67
C GLY A 155 -4.61 2.75 7.03
N ILE A 156 -3.94 2.22 8.08
CA ILE A 156 -2.58 2.68 8.44
C ILE A 156 -1.58 2.52 7.29
N SER A 157 -1.80 1.52 6.44
CA SER A 157 -1.06 1.28 5.22
C SER A 157 -2.00 0.84 4.10
N LEU A 158 -1.67 1.22 2.87
CA LEU A 158 -2.45 0.93 1.67
C LEU A 158 -1.53 0.44 0.56
N ALA A 159 -2.02 -0.52 -0.23
CA ALA A 159 -1.41 -0.85 -1.50
C ALA A 159 -2.50 -1.36 -2.47
N MET A 160 -2.50 -0.85 -3.69
CA MET A 160 -3.45 -1.14 -4.74
C MET A 160 -2.71 -1.57 -5.99
N ASN A 161 -3.14 -2.67 -6.58
CA ASN A 161 -2.59 -3.16 -7.82
C ASN A 161 -3.68 -3.64 -8.77
N TYR A 162 -3.44 -3.42 -10.06
CA TYR A 162 -4.13 -4.09 -11.14
C TYR A 162 -3.14 -4.81 -12.03
N ASP A 163 -3.18 -6.15 -12.02
CA ASP A 163 -2.32 -6.96 -12.88
C ASP A 163 -3.08 -8.10 -13.55
N TYR A 164 -2.55 -8.56 -14.68
CA TYR A 164 -2.88 -9.86 -15.25
C TYR A 164 -2.09 -10.95 -14.55
N VAL A 165 -2.81 -11.87 -13.92
CA VAL A 165 -2.23 -12.99 -13.20
C VAL A 165 -2.35 -14.25 -14.06
N GLU A 166 -1.24 -14.66 -14.67
CA GLU A 166 -1.13 -15.90 -15.47
C GLU A 166 -1.54 -17.14 -14.67
N GLU A 167 -1.20 -17.18 -13.38
CA GLU A 167 -1.43 -18.32 -12.49
C GLU A 167 -2.91 -18.64 -12.30
N ILE A 168 -3.79 -17.65 -12.50
CA ILE A 168 -5.24 -17.78 -12.36
C ILE A 168 -6.01 -17.40 -13.63
N ASP A 169 -5.29 -17.06 -14.70
CA ASP A 169 -5.80 -16.54 -15.98
C ASP A 169 -6.87 -15.45 -15.80
N ALA A 170 -6.57 -14.46 -14.95
CA ALA A 170 -7.49 -13.36 -14.69
C ALA A 170 -6.75 -12.06 -14.45
N TYR A 171 -7.40 -10.96 -14.81
CA TYR A 171 -7.01 -9.65 -14.31
C TYR A 171 -7.61 -9.42 -12.94
N LEU A 172 -6.81 -8.89 -12.02
CA LEU A 172 -7.22 -8.73 -10.64
C LEU A 172 -6.93 -7.31 -10.16
N TRP A 173 -7.98 -6.62 -9.73
CA TRP A 173 -7.85 -5.50 -8.82
C TRP A 173 -7.68 -6.04 -7.40
N VAL A 174 -6.59 -5.66 -6.75
CA VAL A 174 -6.35 -5.94 -5.34
C VAL A 174 -6.13 -4.62 -4.63
N LEU A 175 -6.82 -4.42 -3.52
CA LEU A 175 -6.52 -3.38 -2.55
C LEU A 175 -6.23 -4.07 -1.21
N ALA A 176 -4.99 -3.96 -0.73
CA ALA A 176 -4.59 -4.35 0.61
C ALA A 176 -4.70 -3.15 1.55
N VAL A 177 -5.29 -3.36 2.73
CA VAL A 177 -5.46 -2.35 3.76
C VAL A 177 -4.94 -2.90 5.09
N GLY A 178 -3.94 -2.25 5.67
CA GLY A 178 -3.41 -2.60 6.98
C GLY A 178 -4.23 -2.04 8.14
N ASP A 179 -4.18 -2.74 9.27
CA ASP A 179 -4.60 -2.26 10.60
C ASP A 179 -3.66 -2.87 11.64
N ASP A 180 -2.65 -2.13 12.07
CA ASP A 180 -1.54 -2.65 12.86
C ASP A 180 -1.87 -2.89 14.34
N TYR A 181 -3.06 -2.52 14.80
CA TYR A 181 -3.51 -2.78 16.17
C TYR A 181 -4.90 -3.42 16.23
N PHE A 182 -5.32 -4.07 15.14
CA PHE A 182 -6.56 -4.83 15.10
C PHE A 182 -6.68 -5.81 16.27
N ASN A 183 -7.79 -5.69 16.98
CA ASN A 183 -8.03 -6.39 18.23
C ASN A 183 -8.65 -7.76 17.98
N ARG A 184 -7.83 -8.81 18.06
CA ARG A 184 -8.25 -10.21 17.88
C ARG A 184 -8.63 -10.85 19.21
N PRO A 185 -9.71 -11.66 19.26
CA PRO A 185 -9.96 -12.52 20.42
C PRO A 185 -8.80 -13.49 20.65
N ASP A 186 -8.33 -13.58 21.89
CA ASP A 186 -7.30 -14.53 22.29
C ASP A 186 -7.88 -15.96 22.34
N PRO A 187 -7.36 -16.90 21.52
CA PRO A 187 -7.86 -18.26 21.48
C PRO A 187 -7.53 -19.10 22.73
N ILE A 188 -6.57 -18.69 23.56
CA ILE A 188 -6.02 -19.50 24.67
C ILE A 188 -6.27 -18.86 26.05
N GLY A 189 -6.18 -17.53 26.18
CA GLY A 189 -6.22 -16.81 27.46
C GLY A 189 -7.50 -16.06 27.80
N GLY A 190 -8.50 -15.99 26.90
CA GLY A 190 -9.80 -15.38 27.18
C GLY A 190 -9.81 -13.85 27.26
N GLY A 191 -8.92 -13.19 26.52
CA GLY A 191 -8.85 -11.73 26.34
C GLY A 191 -8.89 -11.31 24.87
N THR A 192 -8.35 -10.14 24.57
CA THR A 192 -8.12 -9.69 23.19
C THR A 192 -6.70 -9.14 23.06
N HIS A 193 -6.02 -9.43 21.95
CA HIS A 193 -4.67 -8.94 21.66
C HIS A 193 -4.69 -8.03 20.42
N ASN A 194 -4.08 -6.85 20.54
CA ASN A 194 -3.87 -5.95 19.43
C ASN A 194 -2.64 -6.45 18.65
N THR A 195 -2.85 -7.43 17.79
CA THR A 195 -1.80 -8.10 16.98
C THR A 195 -1.68 -7.47 15.61
N GLY A 196 -2.77 -6.89 15.11
CA GLY A 196 -2.89 -6.34 13.76
C GLY A 196 -3.58 -7.28 12.77
N THR A 197 -3.95 -6.76 11.60
CA THR A 197 -4.51 -7.49 10.47
C THR A 197 -4.24 -6.79 9.15
N VAL A 198 -4.47 -7.51 8.05
CA VAL A 198 -4.59 -6.97 6.70
C VAL A 198 -5.94 -7.40 6.16
N PHE A 199 -6.64 -6.46 5.52
CA PHE A 199 -7.84 -6.71 4.75
C PHE A 199 -7.49 -6.68 3.27
N ILE A 200 -8.09 -7.57 2.49
CA ILE A 200 -7.92 -7.59 1.04
C ILE A 200 -9.27 -7.36 0.41
N TYR A 201 -9.35 -6.38 -0.47
CA TYR A 201 -10.54 -6.08 -1.26
C TYR A 201 -10.25 -6.35 -2.73
N LYS A 202 -11.26 -6.87 -3.43
CA LYS A 202 -11.26 -6.90 -4.89
C LYS A 202 -12.29 -5.95 -5.44
N LYS A 203 -12.05 -5.51 -6.67
CA LYS A 203 -13.05 -4.79 -7.46
C LYS A 203 -13.87 -5.76 -8.31
N ASN A 204 -15.19 -5.75 -8.12
CA ASN A 204 -16.14 -6.48 -8.96
C ASN A 204 -16.44 -5.71 -10.25
N ALA A 205 -16.71 -6.44 -11.34
CA ALA A 205 -17.25 -5.86 -12.56
C ALA A 205 -18.73 -5.46 -12.33
N GLY A 206 -19.02 -4.17 -12.16
CA GLY A 206 -20.37 -3.65 -11.96
C GLY A 206 -20.44 -2.13 -12.04
N ILE A 207 -21.65 -1.55 -12.05
CA ILE A 207 -21.90 -0.10 -11.95
C ILE A 207 -22.55 0.16 -10.57
N GLY A 208 -22.03 1.11 -9.78
CA GLY A 208 -22.60 1.56 -8.50
C GLY A 208 -21.84 1.13 -7.22
N ASN A 209 -22.42 1.34 -6.04
CA ASN A 209 -21.72 1.34 -4.73
C ASN A 209 -21.21 -0.02 -4.19
N ASN A 210 -21.32 -1.11 -4.96
CA ASN A 210 -20.82 -2.46 -4.62
C ASN A 210 -19.57 -2.85 -5.44
N LEU A 211 -18.81 -1.85 -5.88
CA LEU A 211 -17.61 -2.04 -6.69
C LEU A 211 -16.50 -2.78 -5.95
N TRP A 212 -16.30 -2.51 -4.66
CA TRP A 212 -15.23 -3.12 -3.87
C TRP A 212 -15.80 -4.03 -2.78
N GLU A 213 -15.36 -5.29 -2.76
CA GLU A 213 -15.77 -6.28 -1.77
C GLU A 213 -14.56 -6.91 -1.09
N GLU A 214 -14.68 -7.13 0.22
CA GLU A 214 -13.65 -7.80 1.02
C GLU A 214 -13.57 -9.28 0.63
N GLU A 215 -12.36 -9.78 0.44
CA GLU A 215 -12.07 -11.19 0.22
C GLU A 215 -11.57 -11.84 1.51
N PRO A 216 -12.08 -13.04 1.85
CA PRO A 216 -11.63 -13.73 3.06
C PRO A 216 -10.20 -14.27 2.89
N ILE A 217 -9.42 -14.13 3.95
CA ILE A 217 -8.08 -14.72 4.06
C ILE A 217 -8.17 -16.01 4.89
N GLN A 218 -7.70 -17.11 4.33
CA GLN A 218 -7.57 -18.37 5.04
C GLN A 218 -6.35 -18.31 5.97
N VAL A 219 -6.61 -18.38 7.28
CA VAL A 219 -5.58 -18.34 8.32
C VAL A 219 -5.54 -19.66 9.10
N SER A 220 -4.34 -20.13 9.45
CA SER A 220 -4.17 -21.29 10.32
C SER A 220 -4.16 -20.87 11.79
N GLN A 221 -4.58 -21.76 12.69
CA GLN A 221 -4.47 -21.50 14.14
C GLN A 221 -3.02 -21.28 14.56
N SER A 222 -2.07 -22.04 13.99
CA SER A 222 -0.64 -21.86 14.25
C SER A 222 -0.11 -20.48 13.87
N PHE A 223 -0.68 -19.84 12.84
CA PHE A 223 -0.35 -18.46 12.52
C PHE A 223 -0.90 -17.50 13.58
N LEU A 224 -2.16 -17.67 13.98
CA LEU A 224 -2.76 -16.84 15.02
C LEU A 224 -2.02 -16.95 16.35
N ASP A 225 -1.55 -18.17 16.69
CA ASP A 225 -0.77 -18.44 17.90
C ASP A 225 0.67 -17.90 17.80
N SER A 226 1.13 -17.50 16.60
CA SER A 226 2.48 -16.95 16.41
C SER A 226 2.54 -15.44 16.59
N LEU A 227 1.40 -14.73 16.57
CA LEU A 227 1.36 -13.29 16.73
C LEU A 227 1.17 -12.93 18.21
N ASP A 228 2.10 -12.15 18.74
CA ASP A 228 2.05 -11.63 20.09
C ASP A 228 1.49 -10.19 20.15
N PHE A 229 1.27 -9.72 21.37
CA PHE A 229 0.68 -8.41 21.61
C PHE A 229 1.57 -7.31 21.03
N SER A 230 0.98 -6.44 20.20
CA SER A 230 1.66 -5.33 19.54
C SER A 230 2.74 -5.75 18.54
N ASP A 231 2.65 -6.94 17.93
CA ASP A 231 3.49 -7.35 16.80
C ASP A 231 3.34 -6.44 15.58
N ARG A 232 2.19 -5.76 15.47
CA ARG A 232 1.87 -4.79 14.43
C ARG A 232 1.75 -5.38 13.03
N PHE A 233 1.11 -6.53 12.91
CA PHE A 233 0.85 -7.16 11.62
C PHE A 233 -0.02 -6.24 10.74
N GLY A 234 0.50 -5.88 9.56
CA GLY A 234 -0.15 -4.90 8.67
C GLY A 234 0.31 -3.46 8.88
N ALA A 235 1.42 -3.22 9.61
CA ALA A 235 2.04 -1.90 9.72
C ALA A 235 2.48 -1.32 8.38
N SER A 236 2.92 -2.18 7.47
CA SER A 236 3.10 -1.88 6.05
C SER A 236 2.44 -2.97 5.22
N VAL A 237 1.95 -2.60 4.04
CA VAL A 237 1.42 -3.55 3.05
C VAL A 237 1.97 -3.19 1.68
N SER A 238 2.18 -4.22 0.85
CA SER A 238 2.55 -4.08 -0.56
C SER A 238 1.85 -5.20 -1.33
N VAL A 239 1.53 -4.94 -2.61
CA VAL A 239 0.81 -5.88 -3.45
C VAL A 239 1.36 -5.89 -4.87
N ASP A 240 1.57 -7.09 -5.40
CA ASP A 240 1.89 -7.31 -6.81
C ASP A 240 1.25 -8.63 -7.28
N GLY A 241 0.22 -8.50 -8.13
CA GLY A 241 -0.55 -9.62 -8.66
C GLY A 241 -1.27 -10.42 -7.58
N ILE A 242 -0.77 -11.64 -7.31
CA ILE A 242 -1.35 -12.54 -6.30
C ILE A 242 -0.64 -12.50 -4.96
N TYR A 243 0.36 -11.64 -4.80
CA TYR A 243 1.16 -11.57 -3.59
C TYR A 243 0.81 -10.32 -2.82
N VAL A 244 0.54 -10.47 -1.53
CA VAL A 244 0.38 -9.36 -0.60
C VAL A 244 1.38 -9.56 0.53
N LEU A 245 2.17 -8.54 0.83
CA LEU A 245 3.01 -8.52 2.02
C LEU A 245 2.32 -7.78 3.15
N ALA A 246 2.57 -8.24 4.37
CA ALA A 246 2.22 -7.56 5.60
C ALA A 246 3.48 -7.44 6.46
N GLY A 247 3.96 -6.22 6.66
CA GLY A 247 5.03 -5.91 7.60
C GLY A 247 4.55 -6.02 9.04
N THR A 248 5.39 -6.61 9.89
CA THR A 248 5.12 -6.90 11.29
C THR A 248 6.37 -6.55 12.11
N PRO A 249 6.66 -5.24 12.31
CA PRO A 249 7.95 -4.77 12.81
C PRO A 249 8.30 -5.26 14.21
N ASN A 250 7.30 -5.62 15.02
CA ASN A 250 7.51 -6.08 16.39
C ASN A 250 7.33 -7.60 16.53
N TYR A 251 7.34 -8.34 15.42
CA TYR A 251 7.16 -9.79 15.46
C TYR A 251 8.18 -10.49 16.36
N ASP A 252 7.67 -11.37 17.22
CA ASP A 252 8.45 -12.21 18.12
C ASP A 252 8.80 -13.58 17.50
N ARG A 253 10.08 -13.95 17.55
CA ARG A 253 10.60 -15.26 17.15
C ARG A 253 10.75 -16.19 18.36
N HIS A 254 9.68 -16.90 18.70
CA HIS A 254 9.65 -17.79 19.89
C HIS A 254 10.73 -18.87 19.91
N ASP A 255 11.23 -19.31 18.75
CA ASP A 255 12.30 -20.30 18.63
C ASP A 255 13.67 -19.79 19.08
N LEU A 256 13.85 -18.47 19.21
CA LEU A 256 15.07 -17.82 19.66
C LEU A 256 15.02 -17.41 21.15
N GLY A 257 13.93 -17.74 21.85
CA GLY A 257 13.73 -17.34 23.25
C GLY A 257 13.77 -15.82 23.41
N THR A 258 14.55 -15.32 24.37
CA THR A 258 14.65 -13.86 24.58
C THR A 258 15.27 -13.14 23.39
N ASP A 259 16.14 -13.77 22.62
CA ASP A 259 16.79 -13.09 21.49
C ASP A 259 15.84 -12.86 20.32
N GLY A 260 14.67 -13.52 20.33
CA GLY A 260 13.63 -13.36 19.32
C GLY A 260 12.62 -12.25 19.60
N ILE A 261 12.73 -11.50 20.70
CA ILE A 261 11.75 -10.45 21.01
C ILE A 261 11.90 -9.25 20.07
N ASP A 262 10.80 -8.74 19.54
CA ASP A 262 10.66 -7.58 18.65
C ASP A 262 11.67 -7.59 17.48
N VAL A 263 11.93 -8.76 16.89
CA VAL A 263 12.92 -8.86 15.82
C VAL A 263 12.35 -8.46 14.46
N GLY A 264 11.03 -8.50 14.32
CA GLY A 264 10.32 -8.12 13.11
C GLY A 264 10.25 -9.22 12.06
N ALA A 265 9.25 -9.12 11.19
CA ALA A 265 9.01 -10.03 10.08
C ALA A 265 8.24 -9.35 8.95
N VAL A 266 8.26 -10.01 7.80
CA VAL A 266 7.35 -9.74 6.68
C VAL A 266 6.57 -11.02 6.42
N PHE A 267 5.24 -10.93 6.39
CA PHE A 267 4.37 -12.05 6.10
C PHE A 267 3.90 -12.00 4.66
N LEU A 268 4.12 -13.07 3.90
CA LEU A 268 3.65 -13.22 2.54
C LEU A 268 2.32 -13.96 2.52
N LEU A 269 1.27 -13.25 2.11
CA LEU A 269 -0.01 -13.81 1.72
C LEU A 269 0.00 -14.04 0.21
N TYR A 270 -0.66 -15.11 -0.23
CA TYR A 270 -0.82 -15.35 -1.67
C TYR A 270 -2.22 -15.82 -2.02
N ARG A 271 -2.67 -15.48 -3.22
CA ARG A 271 -3.93 -15.99 -3.77
C ARG A 271 -3.68 -17.33 -4.46
N SER A 272 -4.30 -18.39 -3.96
CA SER A 272 -4.21 -19.72 -4.54
C SER A 272 -4.96 -19.80 -5.86
N GLY A 273 -4.28 -20.18 -6.95
CA GLY A 273 -4.93 -20.37 -8.25
C GLY A 273 -5.84 -21.60 -8.33
N LEU A 274 -5.76 -22.50 -7.35
CA LEU A 274 -6.63 -23.69 -7.29
C LEU A 274 -7.96 -23.38 -6.60
N THR A 275 -7.92 -22.67 -5.47
CA THR A 275 -9.11 -22.37 -4.65
C THR A 275 -9.66 -20.98 -4.88
N MET A 276 -8.90 -20.10 -5.54
CA MET A 276 -9.19 -18.67 -5.73
C MET A 276 -9.34 -17.89 -4.41
N THR A 277 -8.77 -18.42 -3.32
CA THR A 277 -8.78 -17.82 -1.98
C THR A 277 -7.40 -17.30 -1.60
N TRP A 278 -7.37 -16.26 -0.77
CA TRP A 278 -6.14 -15.79 -0.13
C TRP A 278 -5.73 -16.75 0.98
N GLU A 279 -4.45 -17.09 1.04
CA GLU A 279 -3.86 -17.97 2.04
C GLU A 279 -2.76 -17.21 2.79
N CYS A 280 -2.83 -17.25 4.11
CA CYS A 280 -1.79 -16.74 5.00
C CYS A 280 -1.04 -17.91 5.63
N CYS A 281 0.27 -17.87 5.78
CA CYS A 281 1.23 -16.96 5.15
C CYS A 281 2.61 -17.59 5.33
N THR A 282 3.56 -17.23 4.47
CA THR A 282 4.98 -17.54 4.70
C THR A 282 5.59 -16.41 5.51
N ILE A 283 6.29 -16.75 6.59
CA ILE A 283 7.01 -15.76 7.42
C ILE A 283 8.42 -15.59 6.85
N VAL A 284 8.75 -14.36 6.46
CA VAL A 284 10.07 -13.95 6.03
C VAL A 284 10.71 -13.16 7.16
N THR A 285 11.92 -13.55 7.53
CA THR A 285 12.70 -12.93 8.61
C THR A 285 14.13 -12.75 8.15
N THR A 286 14.83 -11.78 8.74
CA THR A 286 16.25 -11.58 8.43
C THR A 286 17.07 -12.82 8.86
N PRO A 287 18.15 -13.17 8.13
CA PRO A 287 19.03 -14.28 8.52
C PRO A 287 19.73 -14.06 9.87
N THR A 288 19.89 -12.80 10.26
CA THR A 288 20.45 -12.37 11.53
C THR A 288 19.48 -11.42 12.24
N PRO A 289 18.45 -11.96 12.93
CA PRO A 289 17.45 -11.15 13.62
C PRO A 289 18.12 -10.27 14.69
N ILE A 290 17.78 -8.98 14.69
CA ILE A 290 18.26 -8.01 15.67
C ILE A 290 17.03 -7.48 16.41
N ARG A 291 17.02 -7.68 17.72
CA ARG A 291 15.98 -7.15 18.61
C ARG A 291 15.76 -5.67 18.39
N SER A 292 14.49 -5.29 18.23
CA SER A 292 14.02 -3.91 18.05
C SER A 292 14.67 -3.18 16.86
N ALA A 293 15.12 -3.92 15.84
CA ALA A 293 15.54 -3.35 14.56
C ALA A 293 14.35 -2.95 13.69
N ASN A 294 13.16 -3.46 14.05
CA ASN A 294 11.86 -3.22 13.40
C ASN A 294 11.84 -3.68 11.93
N PHE A 295 12.36 -4.89 11.65
CA PHE A 295 12.30 -5.47 10.31
C PHE A 295 10.85 -5.63 9.85
N GLY A 296 10.53 -5.15 8.65
CA GLY A 296 9.15 -5.09 8.15
C GLY A 296 8.42 -3.82 8.57
N THR A 297 9.13 -2.78 9.01
CA THR A 297 8.53 -1.43 9.13
C THR A 297 7.97 -0.99 7.78
N ASP A 298 8.73 -1.27 6.73
CA ASP A 298 8.30 -1.12 5.34
C ASP A 298 8.60 -2.42 4.61
N ALA A 299 7.73 -2.82 3.68
CA ALA A 299 7.82 -4.10 2.98
C ALA A 299 7.32 -3.93 1.54
N GLU A 300 8.05 -4.49 0.59
CA GLU A 300 7.74 -4.35 -0.84
C GLU A 300 7.88 -5.70 -1.56
N VAL A 301 6.90 -6.04 -2.39
CA VAL A 301 6.95 -7.21 -3.27
C VAL A 301 7.03 -6.78 -4.72
N ILE A 302 7.89 -7.44 -5.48
CA ILE A 302 7.98 -7.27 -6.94
C ILE A 302 7.91 -8.64 -7.59
N LYS A 303 6.89 -8.84 -8.42
CA LYS A 303 6.73 -10.01 -9.27
C LYS A 303 7.82 -10.02 -10.34
N GLN A 304 8.42 -11.18 -10.52
CA GLN A 304 9.46 -11.44 -11.51
C GLN A 304 8.98 -12.49 -12.52
N PRO A 305 9.55 -12.54 -13.73
CA PRO A 305 9.23 -13.57 -14.70
C PRO A 305 9.41 -15.00 -14.14
N GLY A 306 8.49 -15.90 -14.51
CA GLY A 306 8.58 -17.33 -14.17
C GLY A 306 8.22 -17.66 -12.73
N ASN A 307 7.20 -17.01 -12.17
CA ASN A 307 6.67 -17.20 -10.81
C ASN A 307 7.70 -16.95 -9.70
N ASN A 308 8.64 -16.03 -9.95
CA ASN A 308 9.59 -15.57 -8.93
C ASN A 308 9.08 -14.26 -8.34
N ILE A 309 9.48 -13.96 -7.11
CA ILE A 309 9.24 -12.68 -6.46
C ILE A 309 10.52 -12.19 -5.80
N ILE A 310 10.66 -10.87 -5.71
CA ILE A 310 11.60 -10.21 -4.82
C ILE A 310 10.78 -9.68 -3.64
N ILE A 311 11.24 -9.95 -2.43
CA ILE A 311 10.65 -9.39 -1.20
C ILE A 311 11.71 -8.50 -0.58
N MET A 312 11.36 -7.26 -0.30
CA MET A 312 12.22 -6.33 0.42
C MET A 312 11.59 -6.00 1.75
N GLY A 313 12.41 -5.87 2.80
CA GLY A 313 11.95 -5.43 4.10
C GLY A 313 12.97 -4.48 4.75
N GLY A 314 12.47 -3.38 5.31
CA GLY A 314 13.29 -2.38 5.98
C GLY A 314 13.41 -2.61 7.49
N SER A 315 14.61 -2.40 8.03
CA SER A 315 14.91 -2.40 9.47
C SER A 315 15.48 -1.03 9.89
N PRO A 316 14.65 0.02 10.03
CA PRO A 316 15.15 1.39 10.22
C PRO A 316 15.93 1.58 11.53
N LEU A 317 15.73 0.71 12.51
CA LEU A 317 16.37 0.78 13.82
C LEU A 317 17.57 -0.17 13.97
N GLU A 318 17.98 -0.86 12.89
CA GLU A 318 19.15 -1.73 12.92
C GLU A 318 20.41 -0.97 13.39
N LYS A 319 21.21 -1.64 14.22
CA LYS A 319 22.44 -1.09 14.80
C LYS A 319 23.67 -1.87 14.38
N ASP A 320 24.77 -1.16 14.18
CA ASP A 320 26.08 -1.77 13.95
C ASP A 320 26.68 -2.38 15.24
N ILE A 321 27.84 -3.03 15.10
CA ILE A 321 28.58 -3.62 16.24
C ILE A 321 28.98 -2.63 17.34
N ASN A 322 28.91 -1.32 17.07
CA ASN A 322 29.19 -0.24 18.02
C ASN A 322 27.90 0.38 18.57
N ASN A 323 26.74 -0.26 18.37
CA ASN A 323 25.42 0.17 18.82
C ASN A 323 24.96 1.51 18.20
N ARG A 324 25.46 1.87 17.02
CA ARG A 324 24.98 3.03 16.26
C ARG A 324 23.87 2.60 15.32
N GLN A 325 22.75 3.33 15.32
CA GLN A 325 21.67 3.09 14.37
C GLN A 325 22.14 3.44 12.95
N ILE A 326 22.05 2.47 12.05
CA ILE A 326 22.45 2.58 10.65
C ILE A 326 21.27 2.35 9.69
N GLY A 327 20.24 1.63 10.14
CA GLY A 327 19.19 1.12 9.27
C GLY A 327 19.69 0.07 8.28
N SER A 328 18.79 -0.73 7.74
CA SER A 328 19.10 -1.69 6.68
C SER A 328 17.86 -2.02 5.85
N VAL A 329 18.11 -2.67 4.71
CA VAL A 329 17.10 -3.31 3.87
C VAL A 329 17.62 -4.70 3.51
N ASP A 330 16.78 -5.73 3.73
CA ASP A 330 17.01 -7.09 3.26
C ASP A 330 16.22 -7.32 1.97
N VAL A 331 16.80 -8.07 1.02
CA VAL A 331 16.27 -8.37 -0.33
C VAL A 331 16.42 -9.86 -0.63
#